data_AF-A0A2H0AU81-F1
#
_entry.id   AF-A0A2H0AU81-F1
#
_cell.length_a   1.000
_cell.length_b   1.000
_cell.length_c   1.000
_cell.angle_alpha   90.00
_cell.angle_beta   90.00
_cell.angle_gamma   90.00
#
_symmetry.space_group_name_H-M   'P 1'
#
loop_
_entity.id
_entity.type
_entity.pdbx_description
1 polymer ?
#
loop_
_entity_poly.entity_id
_entity_poly.type
_entity_poly.pdbx_seq_one_letter_code
_entity_poly.pdbx_strand_id
1 'polypeptide(L)'
;MAFFQTLEYLERGGRLGKGKALLGTLLHVKPLITVQDGEVQPFGRARTTRGALQRLYDFVNALLHIRGLSIMYTTLSKEVEILAKLLAPLFPQDRIIVTQVGSTLGTHTGPGTLAVAALVE
;
A
#
# COMPACT_ATOMS: atom_id res chain seq x y z
N MET A 1 3.92 0.13 -3.21
CA MET A 1 3.48 -0.95 -2.29
C MET A 1 2.15 -0.59 -1.64
N ALA A 2 1.28 -1.57 -1.40
CA ALA A 2 0.00 -1.37 -0.73
C ALA A 2 -0.28 -2.45 0.32
N PHE A 3 -1.00 -2.10 1.38
CA PHE A 3 -1.63 -3.09 2.26
C PHE A 3 -3.15 -3.04 2.14
N PHE A 4 -3.78 -4.20 2.34
CA PHE A 4 -5.23 -4.38 2.20
C PHE A 4 -5.86 -4.83 3.51
N GLN A 5 -7.16 -4.55 3.67
CA GLN A 5 -7.95 -5.15 4.75
C GLN A 5 -8.27 -6.62 4.46
N THR A 6 -8.45 -6.94 3.18
CA THR A 6 -8.74 -8.29 2.65
C THR A 6 -8.31 -8.35 1.18
N LEU A 7 -8.01 -9.54 0.66
CA LEU A 7 -7.79 -9.75 -0.78
C LEU A 7 -9.08 -10.03 -1.56
N GLU A 8 -10.23 -10.17 -0.90
CA GLU A 8 -11.50 -10.54 -1.52
C GLU A 8 -11.87 -9.63 -2.72
N TYR A 9 -11.67 -8.31 -2.60
CA TYR A 9 -11.98 -7.36 -3.67
C TYR A 9 -11.08 -7.56 -4.91
N LEU A 10 -9.79 -7.80 -4.69
CA LEU A 10 -8.83 -8.05 -5.76
C LEU A 10 -9.09 -9.41 -6.43
N GLU A 11 -9.47 -10.41 -5.64
CA GLU A 11 -9.80 -11.75 -6.09
C GLU A 11 -11.09 -11.77 -6.92
N ARG A 12 -12.19 -11.22 -6.40
CA ARG A 12 -13.46 -11.08 -7.13
C ARG A 12 -13.32 -10.20 -8.37
N GLY A 13 -12.43 -9.22 -8.30
CA GLY A 13 -12.03 -8.44 -9.46
C GLY A 13 -11.18 -9.23 -10.46
N GLY A 14 -10.49 -10.30 -10.10
CA GLY A 14 -9.49 -10.91 -10.99
C GLY A 14 -8.25 -10.04 -11.20
N ARG A 15 -8.03 -9.02 -10.35
CA ARG A 15 -6.89 -8.08 -10.40
C ARG A 15 -5.73 -8.52 -9.49
N LEU A 16 -5.84 -9.70 -8.87
CA LEU A 16 -4.85 -10.19 -7.91
C LEU A 16 -3.58 -10.79 -8.57
N GLY A 17 -3.66 -11.26 -9.81
CA GLY A 17 -2.51 -11.82 -10.55
C GLY A 17 -1.75 -12.89 -9.77
N LYS A 18 -0.42 -12.74 -9.66
CA LYS A 18 0.48 -13.62 -8.88
C LYS A 18 0.27 -13.51 -7.36
N GLY A 19 -0.43 -12.47 -6.89
CA GLY A 19 -0.84 -12.31 -5.50
C GLY A 19 -1.79 -13.40 -4.98
N LYS A 20 -2.35 -14.26 -5.86
CA LYS A 20 -3.19 -15.41 -5.48
C LYS A 20 -2.53 -16.35 -4.47
N ALA A 21 -1.18 -16.40 -4.45
CA ALA A 21 -0.42 -17.17 -3.47
C ALA A 21 -0.74 -16.78 -2.00
N LEU A 22 -1.24 -15.57 -1.76
CA LEU A 22 -1.59 -15.10 -0.42
C LEU A 22 -2.97 -15.59 0.07
N LEU A 23 -3.86 -16.06 -0.82
CA LEU A 23 -5.25 -16.42 -0.50
C LEU A 23 -5.37 -17.52 0.58
N GLY A 24 -4.43 -18.48 0.61
CA GLY A 24 -4.42 -19.57 1.59
C GLY A 24 -3.98 -19.18 3.01
N THR A 25 -3.59 -17.92 3.23
CA THR A 25 -2.95 -17.48 4.49
C THR A 25 -3.68 -16.35 5.23
N LEU A 26 -4.94 -16.07 4.84
CA LEU A 26 -5.62 -14.79 5.06
C LEU A 26 -6.31 -14.58 6.41
N LEU A 27 -6.40 -15.57 7.29
CA LEU A 27 -7.04 -15.36 8.60
C LEU A 27 -6.20 -14.38 9.45
N HIS A 28 -6.80 -13.24 9.77
CA HIS A 28 -6.30 -12.22 10.71
C HIS A 28 -4.98 -11.51 10.34
N VAL A 29 -4.71 -11.32 9.04
CA VAL A 29 -3.54 -10.55 8.58
C VAL A 29 -3.93 -9.42 7.61
N LYS A 30 -3.04 -8.44 7.49
CA LYS A 30 -3.03 -7.38 6.47
C LYS A 30 -2.10 -7.81 5.33
N PRO A 31 -2.62 -8.24 4.18
CA PRO A 31 -1.80 -8.61 3.03
C PRO A 31 -1.05 -7.39 2.50
N LEU A 32 0.20 -7.58 2.07
CA LEU A 32 1.04 -6.58 1.43
C LEU A 32 1.34 -7.04 0.00
N ILE A 33 1.03 -6.19 -0.97
CA ILE A 33 1.37 -6.41 -2.38
C ILE A 33 2.22 -5.26 -2.90
N THR A 34 3.03 -5.57 -3.89
CA THR A 34 3.76 -4.56 -4.66
C THR A 34 3.46 -4.74 -6.14
N VAL A 35 3.84 -3.75 -6.94
CA VAL A 35 3.84 -3.85 -8.39
C VAL A 35 5.29 -3.89 -8.83
N GLN A 36 5.64 -4.89 -9.61
CA GLN A 36 6.95 -5.04 -10.24
C GLN A 36 6.72 -5.37 -11.71
N ASP A 37 7.35 -4.62 -12.61
CA ASP A 37 7.22 -4.78 -14.07
C ASP A 37 5.76 -4.78 -14.56
N GLY A 38 4.92 -3.93 -13.95
CA GLY A 38 3.49 -3.82 -14.26
C GLY A 38 2.61 -4.93 -13.70
N GLU A 39 3.19 -5.94 -13.04
CA GLU A 39 2.45 -7.04 -12.45
C GLU A 39 2.31 -6.91 -10.93
N VAL A 40 1.14 -7.29 -10.42
CA VAL A 40 0.90 -7.44 -8.98
C VAL A 40 1.68 -8.63 -8.44
N GLN A 41 2.62 -8.37 -7.54
CA GLN A 41 3.40 -9.38 -6.84
C GLN A 41 3.07 -9.42 -5.35
N PRO A 42 2.99 -10.62 -4.74
CA PRO A 42 2.91 -10.74 -3.30
C PRO A 42 4.22 -10.23 -2.67
N PHE A 43 4.11 -9.35 -1.67
CA PHE A 43 5.26 -8.87 -0.92
C PHE A 43 5.33 -9.51 0.47
N GLY A 44 4.19 -9.75 1.10
CA GLY A 44 4.12 -10.40 2.40
C GLY A 44 2.84 -10.10 3.13
N ARG A 45 2.94 -10.04 4.47
CA ARG A 45 1.80 -9.80 5.36
C ARG A 45 2.24 -9.15 6.67
N ALA A 46 1.34 -8.38 7.27
CA ALA A 46 1.47 -7.87 8.64
C ALA A 46 0.29 -8.36 9.50
N ARG A 47 0.47 -8.51 10.81
CA ARG A 47 -0.63 -8.91 11.71
C ARG A 47 -1.52 -7.73 12.14
N THR A 48 -0.96 -6.53 12.18
CA THR A 48 -1.63 -5.32 12.68
C THR A 48 -1.49 -4.20 11.68
N THR A 49 -2.39 -3.22 11.74
CA THR A 49 -2.30 -2.01 10.90
C THR A 49 -1.00 -1.25 11.15
N ARG A 50 -0.57 -1.11 12.42
CA ARG A 50 0.73 -0.52 12.76
C ARG A 50 1.89 -1.24 12.08
N GLY A 51 1.87 -2.58 12.10
CA GLY A 51 2.87 -3.40 11.40
C GLY A 51 2.83 -3.19 9.87
N ALA A 52 1.65 -2.99 9.29
CA ALA A 52 1.51 -2.68 7.88
C ALA A 52 2.08 -1.30 7.53
N LEU A 53 1.82 -0.28 8.35
CA LEU A 53 2.41 1.06 8.18
C LEU A 53 3.93 1.03 8.26
N GLN A 54 4.48 0.26 9.21
CA GLN A 54 5.92 0.07 9.31
C GLN A 54 6.49 -0.58 8.04
N ARG A 55 5.81 -1.57 7.45
CA ARG A 55 6.23 -2.19 6.20
C ARG A 55 6.21 -1.22 5.01
N LEU A 56 5.24 -0.30 4.96
CA LEU A 56 5.23 0.77 3.95
C LEU A 56 6.40 1.74 4.15
N TYR A 57 6.73 2.10 5.40
CA TYR A 57 7.92 2.89 5.71
C TYR A 57 9.20 2.16 5.29
N ASP A 58 9.38 0.90 5.69
CA ASP A 58 10.58 0.11 5.40
C ASP A 58 10.80 0.01 3.88
N PHE A 59 9.70 -0.13 3.10
CA PHE A 59 9.75 -0.11 1.65
C PHE A 59 10.28 1.21 1.11
N VAL A 60 9.78 2.36 1.58
CA VAL A 60 10.26 3.68 1.13
C VAL A 60 11.69 3.94 1.59
N ASN A 61 12.03 3.55 2.82
CA ASN A 61 13.36 3.71 3.41
C ASN A 61 14.46 2.92 2.66
N ALA A 62 14.08 1.84 1.97
CA ALA A 62 14.99 1.06 1.15
C ALA A 62 15.26 1.69 -0.24
N LEU A 63 14.53 2.74 -0.62
CA LEU A 63 14.71 3.41 -1.91
C LEU A 63 15.76 4.51 -1.81
N LEU A 64 16.51 4.69 -2.89
CA LEU A 64 17.48 5.77 -3.05
C LEU A 64 16.97 6.77 -4.10
N HIS A 65 17.43 8.02 -4.01
CA HIS A 65 17.15 9.08 -5.00
C HIS A 65 15.65 9.31 -5.28
N ILE A 66 14.84 9.40 -4.22
CA ILE A 66 13.40 9.64 -4.34
C ILE A 66 13.13 11.06 -4.83
N ARG A 67 12.49 11.22 -6.00
CA ARG A 67 12.07 12.51 -6.57
C ARG A 67 10.63 12.88 -6.26
N GLY A 68 9.79 11.87 -6.06
CA GLY A 68 8.36 12.05 -5.75
C GLY A 68 7.86 10.93 -4.87
N LEU A 69 6.95 11.26 -3.96
CA LEU A 69 6.34 10.30 -3.04
C LEU A 69 4.84 10.60 -2.93
N SER A 70 4.02 9.55 -2.99
CA SER A 70 2.58 9.66 -2.80
C SER A 70 2.06 8.65 -1.80
N ILE A 71 1.12 9.08 -0.96
CA ILE A 71 0.26 8.23 -0.14
C ILE A 71 -1.12 8.19 -0.80
N MET A 72 -1.59 6.99 -1.10
CA MET A 72 -2.88 6.76 -1.71
C MET A 72 -3.78 5.99 -0.76
N TYR A 73 -5.05 6.39 -0.64
CA TYR A 73 -6.01 5.76 0.25
C TYR A 73 -7.36 5.52 -0.44
N THR A 74 -8.09 4.49 -0.02
CA THR A 74 -9.49 4.28 -0.45
C THR A 74 -10.49 4.92 0.48
N THR A 75 -10.17 4.95 1.77
CA THR A 75 -11.00 5.48 2.86
C THR A 75 -10.12 6.36 3.74
N LEU A 76 -10.52 7.61 3.95
CA LEU A 76 -9.76 8.52 4.81
C LEU A 76 -9.76 7.98 6.25
N SER A 77 -8.58 7.92 6.86
CA SER A 77 -8.41 7.47 8.24
C SER A 77 -7.19 8.12 8.88
N LYS A 78 -7.09 8.04 10.21
CA LYS A 78 -5.93 8.55 10.98
C LYS A 78 -4.60 7.94 10.53
N GLU A 79 -4.62 6.73 9.98
CA GLU A 79 -3.43 6.02 9.48
C GLU A 79 -2.77 6.75 8.31
N VAL A 80 -3.53 7.52 7.52
CA VAL A 80 -2.98 8.35 6.43
C VAL A 80 -2.03 9.39 7.01
N GLU A 81 -2.46 10.12 8.04
CA GLU A 81 -1.65 11.14 8.71
C GLU A 81 -0.47 10.52 9.47
N ILE A 82 -0.69 9.38 10.13
CA ILE A 82 0.38 8.64 10.81
C ILE A 82 1.48 8.25 9.80
N LEU A 83 1.09 7.75 8.63
CA LEU A 83 2.04 7.37 7.59
C LEU A 83 2.79 8.59 7.04
N ALA A 84 2.10 9.71 6.82
CA ALA A 84 2.75 10.94 6.37
C ALA A 84 3.82 11.43 7.36
N LYS A 85 3.52 11.41 8.67
CA LYS A 85 4.48 11.75 9.73
C LYS A 85 5.64 10.75 9.79
N LEU A 86 5.35 9.46 9.62
CA LEU A 86 6.36 8.41 9.63
C LEU A 86 7.34 8.54 8.45
N LEU A 87 6.87 9.03 7.29
CA LEU A 87 7.69 9.22 6.08
C LEU A 87 8.42 10.57 6.03
N ALA A 88 8.07 11.53 6.88
CA ALA A 88 8.68 12.86 6.91
C ALA A 88 10.22 12.88 7.04
N PRO A 89 10.88 11.94 7.76
CA PRO A 89 12.34 11.86 7.78
C PRO A 89 12.97 11.42 6.45
N LEU A 90 12.20 10.79 5.55
CA LEU A 90 12.67 10.23 4.29
C LEU A 90 12.39 11.15 3.09
N PHE A 91 11.34 11.97 3.17
CA PHE A 91 10.92 12.87 2.10
C PHE A 91 10.16 14.07 2.69
N PRO A 92 10.36 15.31 2.17
CA PRO A 92 9.67 16.49 2.68
C PRO A 92 8.15 16.31 2.68
N GLN A 93 7.54 16.43 3.86
CA GLN A 93 6.13 16.08 4.07
C GLN A 93 5.17 16.93 3.22
N ASP A 94 5.50 18.20 3.03
CA ASP A 94 4.77 19.16 2.19
C ASP A 94 4.80 18.82 0.69
N ARG A 95 5.74 17.97 0.28
CA ARG A 95 5.87 17.45 -1.09
C ARG A 95 5.25 16.05 -1.27
N ILE A 96 4.76 15.42 -0.20
CA ILE A 96 4.07 14.13 -0.31
C ILE A 96 2.67 14.37 -0.86
N ILE A 97 2.36 13.77 -2.00
CA ILE A 97 1.00 13.79 -2.56
C ILE A 97 0.14 12.82 -1.75
N VAL A 98 -0.83 13.35 -1.01
CA VAL A 98 -1.81 12.54 -0.28
C VAL A 98 -3.13 12.60 -1.02
N THR A 99 -3.62 11.47 -1.54
CA THR A 99 -4.80 11.46 -2.40
C THR A 99 -5.67 10.23 -2.26
N GLN A 100 -6.98 10.41 -2.48
CA GLN A 100 -7.91 9.30 -2.57
C GLN A 100 -7.82 8.64 -3.94
N VAL A 101 -7.80 7.31 -3.98
CA VAL A 101 -7.84 6.58 -5.25
C VAL A 101 -9.22 6.73 -5.91
N GLY A 102 -9.23 6.75 -7.25
CA GLY A 102 -10.47 6.79 -8.03
C GLY A 102 -11.35 5.55 -7.84
N SER A 103 -12.61 5.65 -8.24
CA SER A 103 -13.64 4.61 -8.04
C SER A 103 -13.24 3.26 -8.61
N THR A 104 -12.66 3.20 -9.80
CA THR A 104 -12.22 1.94 -10.43
C THR A 104 -11.19 1.20 -9.58
N LEU A 105 -10.18 1.91 -9.05
CA LEU A 105 -9.20 1.31 -8.16
C LEU A 105 -9.87 0.91 -6.84
N GLY A 106 -10.67 1.80 -6.26
CA GLY A 106 -11.37 1.55 -5.00
C GLY A 106 -12.25 0.29 -5.03
N THR A 107 -12.98 0.03 -6.13
CA THR A 107 -13.79 -1.17 -6.32
C THR A 107 -12.96 -2.46 -6.24
N HIS A 108 -11.74 -2.45 -6.76
CA HIS A 108 -10.88 -3.63 -6.80
C HIS A 108 -9.98 -3.78 -5.58
N THR A 109 -9.59 -2.69 -4.92
CA THR A 109 -8.74 -2.75 -3.73
C THR A 109 -9.54 -2.87 -2.45
N GLY A 110 -10.80 -2.41 -2.45
CA GLY A 110 -11.67 -2.43 -1.27
C GLY A 110 -11.35 -1.34 -0.24
N PRO A 111 -12.24 -1.13 0.74
CA PRO A 111 -12.13 -0.07 1.74
C PRO A 111 -10.95 -0.28 2.69
N GLY A 112 -10.46 0.83 3.27
CA GLY A 112 -9.35 0.83 4.22
C GLY A 112 -7.99 0.40 3.65
N THR A 113 -7.82 0.41 2.33
CA THR A 113 -6.53 0.19 1.66
C THR A 113 -5.67 1.45 1.77
N LEU A 114 -4.38 1.25 2.03
CA LEU A 114 -3.39 2.32 2.02
C LEU A 114 -2.17 1.88 1.19
N ALA A 115 -1.64 2.80 0.41
CA ALA A 115 -0.52 2.53 -0.49
C ALA A 115 0.48 3.69 -0.50
N VAL A 116 1.73 3.33 -0.80
CA VAL A 116 2.80 4.28 -1.15
C VAL A 116 3.28 3.99 -2.56
N ALA A 117 3.58 5.04 -3.30
CA ALA A 117 4.32 4.97 -4.55
C ALA A 117 5.40 6.05 -4.53
N ALA A 118 6.58 5.68 -5.04
CA ALA A 118 7.73 6.54 -5.12
C ALA A 118 8.21 6.61 -6.57
N LEU A 119 8.58 7.80 -7.01
CA LEU A 119 9.33 8.04 -8.23
C LEU A 119 10.80 8.13 -7.85
N VAL A 120 11.61 7.21 -8.35
CA VAL A 120 13.08 7.21 -8.18
C VAL A 120 13.76 7.71 -9.46
N GLU A 121 15.02 8.10 -9.36
CA GLU A 121 15.90 8.41 -10.51
C GLU A 121 16.32 7.16 -11.29
#